data_AF-A0A0V0JAP0-F1
#
_entry.id   AF-A0A0V0JAP0-F1
#
_cell.length_a   1.000
_cell.length_b   1.000
_cell.length_c   1.000
_cell.angle_alpha   90.00
_cell.angle_beta   90.00
_cell.angle_gamma   90.00
#
_symmetry.space_group_name_H-M   'P 1'
#
loop_
_entity.id
_entity.type
_entity.pdbx_description
1 polymer ?
#
loop_
_entity_poly.entity_id
_entity_poly.type
_entity_poly.pdbx_seq_one_letter_code
_entity_poly.pdbx_strand_id
1 'polypeptide(L)'
;MCMMPPHHIMMGFPSNLCNYNCSVPMIPNMHMQPPMPPEVARYLSSTGLNVLPTHPPQVMFPPQTTKPPLSSRQFAAKVSTDSPKPVDTAVLETSTTSTAMPRSSPPSASAGLVSNSSSSPSSCTQQAPPALSTSTQTPPVAMPPAPAPSHPYHHNHRHHQQSTVQQLMWNPLPPPPTHYPVLGYMDSLSIAIWQFFLDTRQTSAKYAKKVHLRNAMHMMVSAVFENSKLFIVGSSINGFGFDQSDMDLCLTITSEELQNKYETSVVLTQLMEPLRRCSFIRNCNLIRAKVPILKFHDTLTGVDCDLNVNNVIGIYNTHLLAMYTRVDWRVRPLGLFVKHWAQKMDIHDGSRGRLSTYPLLLMLLQYLQCGCSPPIIPNLQARFPKLFNYERPVNELDMRLELPWAELRSSNTATLSELFAGFIQYYNSFDFNQWAISIKHGAPMPINVAIRCLPPHEQAHTTTSFKIFVEEPFSQTNAARSLYDDNVLSLIQQAFHRTDRALRLQKPLESVWVNTRSEG
;
A
#
# COMPACT_ATOMS: atom_id res chain seq x y z
N MET A 1 30.17 18.95 68.63
CA MET A 1 31.46 19.55 68.22
C MET A 1 31.29 19.93 66.76
N CYS A 2 31.11 21.19 66.36
CA CYS A 2 31.62 22.49 66.85
C CYS A 2 33.07 22.79 66.41
N MET A 3 33.26 24.05 65.97
CA MET A 3 34.52 24.76 65.70
C MET A 3 35.24 24.47 64.36
N MET A 4 35.88 25.44 63.67
CA MET A 4 35.64 26.90 63.47
C MET A 4 36.51 27.41 62.27
N PRO A 5 36.33 28.66 61.77
CA PRO A 5 36.97 29.22 60.55
C PRO A 5 38.20 30.13 60.92
N PRO A 6 38.51 31.36 60.39
CA PRO A 6 38.04 32.17 59.23
C PRO A 6 39.13 33.00 58.45
N HIS A 7 38.67 33.92 57.57
CA HIS A 7 39.38 35.06 56.92
C HIS A 7 40.23 34.74 55.64
N HIS A 8 40.53 35.67 54.70
CA HIS A 8 40.59 37.16 54.71
C HIS A 8 40.11 37.88 53.41
N ILE A 9 39.43 39.04 53.60
CA ILE A 9 39.54 40.36 52.92
C ILE A 9 39.49 40.53 51.36
N MET A 10 38.32 41.00 50.90
CA MET A 10 38.01 42.22 50.08
C MET A 10 39.11 43.17 49.52
N MET A 11 38.91 43.66 48.27
CA MET A 11 39.05 45.06 47.74
C MET A 11 39.67 45.14 46.31
N GLY A 12 39.25 46.12 45.47
CA GLY A 12 40.11 46.66 44.39
C GLY A 12 39.56 46.74 42.93
N PHE A 13 38.66 47.68 42.65
CA PHE A 13 38.47 48.34 41.33
C PHE A 13 39.10 49.78 41.40
N PRO A 14 39.19 50.64 40.34
CA PRO A 14 38.68 50.56 38.94
C PRO A 14 39.67 51.03 37.83
N SER A 15 39.23 51.01 36.54
CA SER A 15 39.61 51.94 35.43
C SER A 15 41.08 51.91 34.91
N ASN A 16 41.49 52.34 33.70
CA ASN A 16 40.89 52.81 32.43
C ASN A 16 42.03 52.88 31.35
N LEU A 17 41.87 53.03 30.01
CA LEU A 17 40.75 53.00 29.05
C LEU A 17 41.35 52.81 27.62
N CYS A 18 40.74 52.00 26.73
CA CYS A 18 40.79 52.11 25.24
C CYS A 18 39.99 50.95 24.59
N ASN A 19 38.73 51.17 24.20
CA ASN A 19 38.31 51.56 22.84
C ASN A 19 38.38 50.45 21.78
N TYR A 20 37.25 49.76 21.54
CA TYR A 20 36.47 49.99 20.31
C TYR A 20 34.98 49.57 20.44
N ASN A 21 34.10 50.54 20.18
CA ASN A 21 32.68 50.46 19.78
C ASN A 21 31.60 49.69 20.57
N CYS A 22 30.60 50.50 20.98
CA CYS A 22 29.16 50.24 21.06
C CYS A 22 28.56 49.60 22.33
N SER A 23 27.31 50.00 22.61
CA SER A 23 26.67 49.90 23.93
C SER A 23 25.24 49.34 23.89
N VAL A 24 24.89 48.63 24.96
CA VAL A 24 23.56 48.43 25.63
C VAL A 24 22.44 49.37 25.11
N PRO A 25 21.18 48.93 24.88
CA PRO A 25 20.41 48.06 25.79
C PRO A 25 19.43 47.02 25.14
N MET A 26 18.40 46.60 25.91
CA MET A 26 17.43 45.50 25.68
C MET A 26 16.37 45.69 24.56
N ILE A 27 15.54 44.65 24.35
CA ILE A 27 14.21 44.58 23.65
C ILE A 27 14.30 44.35 22.11
N PRO A 28 13.42 43.56 21.42
CA PRO A 28 12.45 42.52 21.81
C PRO A 28 12.58 41.16 21.04
N ASN A 29 11.64 40.22 21.29
CA ASN A 29 11.10 39.15 20.41
C ASN A 29 11.89 38.61 19.20
N MET A 30 12.13 37.28 19.19
CA MET A 30 12.15 36.48 17.95
C MET A 30 11.66 35.03 18.09
N HIS A 31 10.45 34.84 18.64
CA HIS A 31 9.60 33.70 18.26
C HIS A 31 8.69 34.15 17.12
N MET A 32 8.98 33.71 15.90
CA MET A 32 8.29 34.15 14.68
C MET A 32 8.11 32.99 13.67
N GLN A 33 6.93 32.38 13.69
CA GLN A 33 6.28 31.91 12.46
C GLN A 33 4.88 32.53 12.27
N PRO A 34 4.82 33.85 12.05
CA PRO A 34 3.84 34.44 11.15
C PRO A 34 4.50 35.32 10.07
N PRO A 35 3.82 35.64 8.94
CA PRO A 35 2.69 34.95 8.32
C PRO A 35 2.96 34.58 6.83
N MET A 36 2.14 33.73 6.22
CA MET A 36 1.94 33.77 4.75
C MET A 36 0.56 33.32 4.22
N PRO A 37 -0.55 33.90 4.71
CA PRO A 37 -1.74 34.07 3.86
C PRO A 37 -1.93 35.53 3.41
N PRO A 38 -1.26 35.95 2.33
CA PRO A 38 -1.90 36.81 1.33
C PRO A 38 -2.28 35.93 0.14
N GLU A 39 -3.23 35.01 0.33
CA GLU A 39 -3.60 33.99 -0.66
C GLU A 39 -2.47 33.05 -1.07
N VAL A 40 -1.66 32.62 -0.09
CA VAL A 40 -0.38 31.92 -0.27
C VAL A 40 0.44 32.56 -1.42
N ALA A 41 0.45 33.89 -1.37
CA ALA A 41 0.92 34.91 -2.31
C ALA A 41 1.50 34.45 -3.66
N ARG A 42 0.77 34.56 -4.78
CA ARG A 42 -0.69 34.35 -4.92
C ARG A 42 -0.84 32.95 -5.52
N TYR A 43 -1.07 31.96 -4.67
CA TYR A 43 -0.80 30.56 -4.96
C TYR A 43 0.57 30.38 -5.66
N LEU A 44 1.60 30.97 -5.03
CA LEU A 44 2.99 30.97 -5.51
C LEU A 44 3.15 31.46 -6.97
N SER A 45 2.43 32.53 -7.31
CA SER A 45 2.48 33.23 -8.61
C SER A 45 2.05 32.37 -9.81
N SER A 46 0.92 31.69 -9.66
CA SER A 46 0.15 31.07 -10.77
C SER A 46 0.95 30.14 -11.69
N THR A 47 1.67 29.18 -11.09
CA THR A 47 2.16 27.93 -11.72
C THR A 47 3.36 27.99 -12.69
N GLY A 48 4.05 29.13 -12.83
CA GLY A 48 5.31 29.25 -13.59
C GLY A 48 6.54 28.65 -12.88
N LEU A 49 6.60 27.32 -12.75
CA LEU A 49 7.55 26.54 -11.93
C LEU A 49 9.03 26.99 -11.98
N ASN A 50 9.54 27.51 -10.85
CA ASN A 50 10.96 27.50 -10.45
C ASN A 50 11.09 27.46 -8.91
N VAL A 51 12.20 26.94 -8.35
CA VAL A 51 12.11 26.08 -7.14
C VAL A 51 13.17 26.30 -6.03
N LEU A 52 12.70 26.60 -4.81
CA LEU A 52 13.32 26.37 -3.46
C LEU A 52 14.67 27.08 -3.11
N PRO A 53 15.18 27.04 -1.85
CA PRO A 53 14.66 26.42 -0.61
C PRO A 53 14.64 27.29 0.67
N THR A 54 13.68 27.02 1.57
CA THR A 54 13.96 26.91 3.02
C THR A 54 13.14 25.75 3.60
N HIS A 55 13.85 24.69 4.00
CA HIS A 55 13.35 23.45 4.65
C HIS A 55 12.21 22.67 3.97
N PRO A 56 12.44 21.44 3.46
CA PRO A 56 11.35 20.47 3.38
C PRO A 56 10.88 20.08 4.80
N PRO A 57 9.61 19.70 5.01
CA PRO A 57 9.25 18.94 6.22
C PRO A 57 10.11 17.68 6.27
N GLN A 58 10.64 17.34 7.45
CA GLN A 58 11.77 16.42 7.56
C GLN A 58 11.55 15.05 6.89
N VAL A 59 12.15 14.92 5.71
CA VAL A 59 12.56 13.63 5.17
C VAL A 59 13.82 13.24 5.93
N MET A 60 13.65 12.53 7.06
CA MET A 60 14.76 11.83 7.73
C MET A 60 15.42 10.90 6.68
N PHE A 61 16.73 10.70 6.60
CA PHE A 61 17.79 10.50 7.60
C PHE A 61 19.17 10.84 6.94
N PRO A 62 20.34 10.54 7.54
CA PRO A 62 20.83 10.66 8.92
C PRO A 62 22.17 11.48 8.95
N PRO A 63 22.88 11.52 10.08
CA PRO A 63 24.34 11.44 10.09
C PRO A 63 24.82 9.97 10.17
N GLN A 64 25.74 9.56 9.30
CA GLN A 64 26.58 8.38 9.54
C GLN A 64 27.89 8.81 10.19
N THR A 65 28.39 8.01 11.15
CA THR A 65 29.78 8.05 11.63
C THR A 65 30.32 6.63 11.69
N THR A 66 31.61 6.44 11.41
CA THR A 66 32.15 5.11 11.04
C THR A 66 33.41 4.69 11.80
N LYS A 67 33.32 3.53 12.46
CA LYS A 67 34.41 2.53 12.68
C LYS A 67 35.54 2.96 13.68
N PRO A 68 36.53 2.08 14.02
CA PRO A 68 36.38 0.93 14.95
C PRO A 68 37.62 0.84 15.89
N PRO A 69 38.18 -0.36 16.22
CA PRO A 69 37.69 -1.51 17.01
C PRO A 69 38.48 -1.68 18.35
N LEU A 70 38.18 -2.71 19.18
CA LEU A 70 39.21 -3.64 19.71
C LEU A 70 38.63 -4.86 20.46
N SER A 71 39.49 -5.87 20.64
CA SER A 71 39.30 -7.22 21.19
C SER A 71 39.10 -7.26 22.73
N SER A 72 38.57 -8.33 23.34
CA SER A 72 39.32 -9.59 23.58
C SER A 72 38.46 -10.87 23.80
N ARG A 73 39.14 -12.03 23.79
CA ARG A 73 38.65 -13.39 24.08
C ARG A 73 38.52 -13.63 25.61
N GLN A 74 38.02 -14.74 26.19
CA GLN A 74 37.77 -16.14 25.75
C GLN A 74 36.52 -16.67 26.55
N PHE A 75 36.18 -17.95 26.84
CA PHE A 75 36.88 -19.23 26.72
C PHE A 75 35.98 -20.46 26.41
N ALA A 76 35.52 -21.21 27.42
CA ALA A 76 34.84 -22.53 27.36
C ALA A 76 34.10 -22.77 28.71
N ALA A 77 33.33 -23.84 29.02
CA ALA A 77 33.01 -25.15 28.41
C ALA A 77 31.65 -25.65 29.03
N LYS A 78 31.09 -26.87 28.95
CA LYS A 78 31.33 -28.17 28.25
C LYS A 78 30.07 -29.07 28.41
N VAL A 79 29.74 -29.96 27.45
CA VAL A 79 28.96 -31.23 27.66
C VAL A 79 27.46 -31.05 28.07
N SER A 80 26.46 -31.90 27.74
CA SER A 80 26.38 -33.32 27.29
C SER A 80 25.15 -33.61 26.39
N THR A 81 25.15 -34.75 25.66
CA THR A 81 24.03 -35.69 25.30
C THR A 81 22.63 -35.17 24.87
N ASP A 82 21.91 -35.76 23.89
CA ASP A 82 22.20 -36.90 23.00
C ASP A 82 21.35 -36.88 21.70
N SER A 83 21.53 -37.88 20.83
CA SER A 83 20.74 -38.18 19.60
C SER A 83 19.93 -39.50 19.77
N PRO A 84 18.99 -39.92 18.88
CA PRO A 84 18.88 -39.62 17.45
C PRO A 84 17.43 -39.43 16.86
N LYS A 85 17.33 -39.54 15.52
CA LYS A 85 16.14 -39.54 14.64
C LYS A 85 15.67 -41.01 14.36
N PRO A 86 14.92 -41.37 13.27
CA PRO A 86 13.94 -40.68 12.40
C PRO A 86 12.64 -41.55 12.10
N VAL A 87 11.86 -41.19 11.06
CA VAL A 87 10.95 -42.04 10.19
C VAL A 87 9.75 -42.83 10.82
N ASP A 88 8.63 -43.14 10.13
CA ASP A 88 8.03 -42.67 8.86
C ASP A 88 6.48 -42.89 8.81
N THR A 89 5.86 -42.57 7.66
CA THR A 89 4.58 -43.07 7.04
C THR A 89 3.69 -44.13 7.74
N ALA A 90 2.36 -44.24 7.54
CA ALA A 90 1.30 -43.39 6.91
C ALA A 90 -0.08 -44.12 7.01
N VAL A 91 -1.13 -43.57 6.37
CA VAL A 91 -2.41 -44.21 5.91
C VAL A 91 -3.60 -44.30 6.90
N LEU A 92 -4.67 -43.57 6.55
CA LEU A 92 -6.14 -43.76 6.69
C LEU A 92 -6.73 -44.47 7.95
N GLU A 93 -7.56 -43.78 8.76
CA GLU A 93 -9.06 -43.82 8.79
C GLU A 93 -9.67 -44.96 9.67
N THR A 94 -10.87 -44.88 10.26
CA THR A 94 -11.94 -43.85 10.26
C THR A 94 -12.63 -43.70 11.64
N SER A 95 -13.46 -42.67 11.76
CA SER A 95 -14.27 -42.19 12.89
C SER A 95 -15.24 -43.13 13.62
N THR A 96 -15.51 -42.83 14.90
CA THR A 96 -16.87 -42.58 15.46
C THR A 96 -16.78 -41.35 16.39
N THR A 97 -17.61 -40.29 16.40
CA THR A 97 -19.06 -40.01 16.22
C THR A 97 -19.97 -40.27 17.43
N SER A 98 -20.54 -39.17 17.95
CA SER A 98 -21.60 -39.07 18.96
C SER A 98 -22.09 -37.61 18.95
N THR A 99 -23.37 -37.22 19.02
CA THR A 99 -24.67 -37.91 18.85
C THR A 99 -25.74 -36.83 18.58
N ALA A 100 -26.78 -37.10 17.76
CA ALA A 100 -28.21 -36.79 18.02
C ALA A 100 -29.11 -36.47 16.80
N MET A 101 -30.08 -37.37 16.52
CA MET A 101 -31.52 -37.09 16.33
C MET A 101 -32.01 -36.35 15.04
N PRO A 102 -33.31 -36.42 14.64
CA PRO A 102 -33.87 -37.61 13.94
C PRO A 102 -34.92 -37.30 12.81
N ARG A 103 -35.29 -38.30 11.96
CA ARG A 103 -36.67 -38.47 11.42
C ARG A 103 -36.93 -39.76 10.59
N SER A 104 -38.02 -40.46 10.94
CA SER A 104 -38.95 -41.28 10.11
C SER A 104 -38.46 -42.13 8.91
N SER A 105 -38.30 -43.44 9.15
CA SER A 105 -39.14 -44.58 8.68
C SER A 105 -39.98 -44.51 7.37
N PRO A 106 -40.43 -45.66 6.79
CA PRO A 106 -39.83 -47.02 6.63
C PRO A 106 -39.93 -47.50 5.13
N PRO A 107 -39.67 -48.77 4.71
CA PRO A 107 -39.50 -50.04 5.45
C PRO A 107 -38.27 -50.90 5.04
N SER A 108 -38.29 -52.20 5.35
CA SER A 108 -37.14 -53.13 5.34
C SER A 108 -37.57 -54.59 5.21
N ALA A 109 -36.73 -55.47 4.62
CA ALA A 109 -36.95 -56.93 4.57
C ALA A 109 -35.64 -57.73 4.81
N SER A 110 -35.61 -58.54 5.89
CA SER A 110 -34.90 -59.85 6.14
C SER A 110 -33.41 -60.09 5.75
N ALA A 111 -32.58 -60.86 6.48
CA ALA A 111 -32.55 -61.39 7.87
C ALA A 111 -31.19 -62.11 8.22
N GLY A 112 -30.59 -61.93 9.42
CA GLY A 112 -29.39 -62.64 9.98
C GLY A 112 -28.62 -61.83 11.08
N LEU A 113 -27.89 -62.29 12.13
CA LEU A 113 -27.41 -63.58 12.72
C LEU A 113 -25.98 -64.08 12.31
N VAL A 114 -24.96 -64.42 13.17
CA VAL A 114 -24.63 -64.20 14.63
C VAL A 114 -23.10 -64.42 14.94
N SER A 115 -22.55 -63.84 16.04
CA SER A 115 -21.34 -64.30 16.85
C SER A 115 -19.92 -64.21 16.21
N ASN A 116 -18.72 -64.41 16.83
CA ASN A 116 -18.07 -64.33 18.20
C ASN A 116 -16.51 -64.53 18.04
N SER A 117 -15.54 -64.38 18.99
CA SER A 117 -15.35 -63.59 20.23
C SER A 117 -13.88 -63.69 20.80
N SER A 118 -13.48 -62.78 21.71
CA SER A 118 -12.44 -62.86 22.81
C SER A 118 -10.90 -63.10 22.60
N SER A 119 -10.11 -62.04 22.90
CA SER A 119 -8.88 -61.91 23.77
C SER A 119 -7.46 -62.49 23.48
N SER A 120 -6.46 -61.58 23.30
CA SER A 120 -5.14 -61.38 24.02
C SER A 120 -4.04 -62.49 24.14
N PRO A 121 -2.74 -62.20 24.47
CA PRO A 121 -1.82 -61.05 24.18
C PRO A 121 -0.30 -61.41 23.89
N SER A 122 0.59 -60.40 23.73
CA SER A 122 2.03 -60.31 24.15
C SER A 122 3.25 -60.32 23.15
N SER A 123 4.16 -59.35 23.39
CA SER A 123 5.62 -59.10 23.09
C SER A 123 6.55 -59.94 22.18
N CYS A 124 7.49 -59.28 21.43
CA CYS A 124 8.98 -59.43 21.54
C CYS A 124 9.81 -58.38 20.69
N THR A 125 11.14 -58.51 20.61
CA THR A 125 12.15 -57.56 20.02
C THR A 125 13.12 -58.21 18.98
N GLN A 126 13.81 -57.43 18.11
CA GLN A 126 15.27 -57.57 17.75
C GLN A 126 15.82 -56.54 16.70
N GLN A 127 17.03 -56.76 16.15
CA GLN A 127 18.01 -55.79 15.59
C GLN A 127 18.14 -55.75 14.04
N ALA A 128 19.10 -54.96 13.50
CA ALA A 128 19.30 -54.67 12.06
C ALA A 128 20.78 -54.86 11.56
N PRO A 129 21.02 -54.97 10.22
CA PRO A 129 22.36 -55.09 9.59
C PRO A 129 22.86 -53.83 8.82
N PRO A 130 24.12 -53.80 8.28
CA PRO A 130 24.85 -52.56 7.91
C PRO A 130 25.06 -52.27 6.39
N ALA A 131 25.94 -51.30 6.07
CA ALA A 131 26.09 -50.66 4.74
C ALA A 131 27.55 -50.54 4.19
N LEU A 132 27.68 -50.06 2.94
CA LEU A 132 28.91 -49.85 2.14
C LEU A 132 28.67 -48.68 1.12
N SER A 133 29.63 -47.95 0.52
CA SER A 133 31.11 -47.82 0.70
C SER A 133 31.66 -46.64 -0.15
N THR A 134 33.00 -46.47 -0.16
CA THR A 134 33.83 -45.86 -1.23
C THR A 134 33.83 -44.32 -1.44
N SER A 135 34.89 -43.84 -2.13
CA SER A 135 35.37 -42.44 -2.14
C SER A 135 35.92 -42.01 -3.51
N THR A 136 36.09 -40.69 -3.73
CA THR A 136 36.87 -40.12 -4.85
C THR A 136 37.43 -38.73 -4.49
N GLN A 137 38.45 -38.27 -5.24
CA GLN A 137 39.25 -37.07 -4.94
C GLN A 137 38.93 -35.88 -5.87
N THR A 138 39.38 -34.67 -5.50
CA THR A 138 39.21 -33.42 -6.28
C THR A 138 40.55 -32.72 -6.56
N PRO A 139 40.75 -32.11 -7.75
CA PRO A 139 41.95 -31.33 -8.10
C PRO A 139 41.85 -29.85 -7.68
N PRO A 140 42.98 -29.11 -7.60
CA PRO A 140 43.02 -27.70 -7.19
C PRO A 140 42.78 -26.70 -8.33
N VAL A 141 42.30 -25.49 -7.99
CA VAL A 141 42.13 -24.34 -8.91
C VAL A 141 42.70 -23.07 -8.26
N ALA A 142 43.14 -22.11 -9.09
CA ALA A 142 44.11 -21.07 -8.72
C ALA A 142 43.55 -19.83 -7.98
N MET A 143 44.46 -19.01 -7.45
CA MET A 143 44.17 -17.73 -6.78
C MET A 143 43.85 -16.58 -7.76
N PRO A 144 43.00 -15.60 -7.36
CA PRO A 144 42.81 -14.36 -8.11
C PRO A 144 43.91 -13.31 -7.83
N PRO A 145 44.21 -12.40 -8.77
CA PRO A 145 45.18 -11.31 -8.59
C PRO A 145 44.61 -10.11 -7.81
N ALA A 146 45.49 -9.24 -7.33
CA ALA A 146 45.18 -8.05 -6.53
C ALA A 146 44.72 -6.84 -7.39
N PRO A 147 43.92 -5.90 -6.83
CA PRO A 147 43.47 -4.69 -7.54
C PRO A 147 44.55 -3.59 -7.61
N ALA A 148 44.49 -2.79 -8.69
CA ALA A 148 45.38 -1.65 -8.94
C ALA A 148 44.89 -0.35 -8.25
N PRO A 149 45.75 0.69 -8.11
CA PRO A 149 45.46 1.87 -7.30
C PRO A 149 44.53 2.91 -7.97
N SER A 150 44.04 3.84 -7.15
CA SER A 150 43.05 4.88 -7.49
C SER A 150 43.66 6.23 -7.87
N HIS A 151 42.92 7.01 -8.66
CA HIS A 151 43.11 8.45 -8.82
C HIS A 151 41.75 9.19 -8.84
N PRO A 152 41.70 10.50 -8.52
CA PRO A 152 40.52 11.11 -7.92
C PRO A 152 39.55 11.77 -8.91
N TYR A 153 38.27 11.82 -8.53
CA TYR A 153 37.25 12.68 -9.16
C TYR A 153 36.79 13.78 -8.19
N HIS A 154 36.64 15.00 -8.71
CA HIS A 154 36.29 16.20 -7.94
C HIS A 154 34.84 16.21 -7.43
N HIS A 155 34.63 16.84 -6.28
CA HIS A 155 33.29 17.27 -5.84
C HIS A 155 32.68 18.28 -6.82
N ASN A 156 31.49 18.00 -7.38
CA ASN A 156 30.50 19.06 -7.68
C ASN A 156 29.05 18.58 -7.95
N HIS A 157 28.38 17.96 -6.97
CA HIS A 157 26.94 17.61 -7.08
C HIS A 157 26.14 17.96 -5.80
N ARG A 158 25.65 19.20 -5.71
CA ARG A 158 24.70 19.64 -4.66
C ARG A 158 23.31 20.07 -5.16
N HIS A 159 23.05 19.95 -6.47
CA HIS A 159 21.79 20.35 -7.11
C HIS A 159 20.92 19.18 -7.65
N HIS A 160 21.29 17.93 -7.40
CA HIS A 160 20.60 16.76 -8.00
C HIS A 160 19.55 16.08 -7.09
N GLN A 161 19.48 16.39 -5.79
CA GLN A 161 18.72 15.59 -4.81
C GLN A 161 17.19 15.67 -4.91
N GLN A 162 16.62 16.48 -5.81
CA GLN A 162 15.16 16.54 -6.03
C GLN A 162 14.68 15.62 -7.16
N SER A 163 15.56 15.14 -8.05
CA SER A 163 15.17 14.27 -9.18
C SER A 163 14.90 12.82 -8.79
N THR A 164 15.48 12.35 -7.67
CA THR A 164 15.50 10.92 -7.32
C THR A 164 14.10 10.34 -7.09
N VAL A 165 13.14 11.13 -6.58
CA VAL A 165 11.73 10.70 -6.43
C VAL A 165 11.05 10.49 -7.79
N GLN A 166 11.45 11.26 -8.81
CA GLN A 166 10.93 11.11 -10.17
C GLN A 166 11.53 9.86 -10.86
N GLN A 167 12.81 9.56 -10.62
CA GLN A 167 13.48 8.38 -11.17
C GLN A 167 13.03 7.06 -10.52
N LEU A 168 12.81 7.01 -9.19
CA LEU A 168 12.36 5.77 -8.50
C LEU A 168 10.89 5.38 -8.80
N MET A 169 10.14 6.20 -9.55
CA MET A 169 8.84 5.82 -10.14
C MET A 169 8.94 5.49 -11.64
N TRP A 170 10.15 5.41 -12.19
CA TRP A 170 10.43 5.41 -13.62
C TRP A 170 11.70 4.63 -13.98
N ASN A 171 11.68 3.31 -13.78
CA ASN A 171 12.60 2.43 -14.52
C ASN A 171 12.39 2.65 -16.03
N PRO A 172 13.47 2.73 -16.85
CA PRO A 172 13.34 2.86 -18.29
C PRO A 172 12.60 1.64 -18.84
N LEU A 173 11.56 1.91 -19.61
CA LEU A 173 10.66 0.90 -20.15
C LEU A 173 11.29 0.23 -21.37
N PRO A 174 11.09 -1.10 -21.58
CA PRO A 174 11.64 -1.79 -22.74
C PRO A 174 11.04 -1.23 -24.04
N PRO A 175 11.83 -1.12 -25.12
CA PRO A 175 11.31 -0.68 -26.42
C PRO A 175 10.34 -1.72 -27.01
N PRO A 176 9.36 -1.29 -27.82
CA PRO A 176 8.48 -2.21 -28.53
C PRO A 176 9.24 -3.03 -29.59
N PRO A 177 8.79 -4.24 -29.94
CA PRO A 177 9.42 -5.06 -30.98
C PRO A 177 9.47 -4.35 -32.34
N THR A 178 10.61 -4.45 -33.04
CA THR A 178 10.85 -3.79 -34.33
C THR A 178 10.32 -4.55 -35.55
N HIS A 179 9.78 -5.76 -35.36
CA HIS A 179 9.06 -6.51 -36.38
C HIS A 179 7.69 -6.90 -35.86
N TYR A 180 6.65 -6.42 -36.55
CA TYR A 180 5.28 -6.85 -36.34
C TYR A 180 4.93 -7.93 -37.40
N PRO A 181 4.65 -9.19 -37.00
CA PRO A 181 3.89 -10.10 -37.86
C PRO A 181 2.46 -9.58 -38.03
N VAL A 182 1.59 -10.30 -38.76
CA VAL A 182 0.16 -9.98 -38.81
C VAL A 182 -0.42 -10.10 -37.39
N LEU A 183 -0.63 -8.95 -36.74
CA LEU A 183 -0.98 -8.89 -35.33
C LEU A 183 -2.36 -9.49 -35.07
N GLY A 184 -2.45 -10.37 -34.08
CA GLY A 184 -3.72 -10.83 -33.57
C GLY A 184 -4.49 -9.69 -32.89
N TYR A 185 -5.78 -9.93 -32.63
CA TYR A 185 -6.56 -9.01 -31.83
C TYR A 185 -5.96 -8.82 -30.42
N MET A 186 -5.40 -9.89 -29.84
CA MET A 186 -4.75 -9.84 -28.53
C MET A 186 -3.48 -8.98 -28.53
N ASP A 187 -2.65 -9.04 -29.57
CA ASP A 187 -1.46 -8.17 -29.67
C ASP A 187 -1.86 -6.70 -29.80
N SER A 188 -2.85 -6.45 -30.67
CA SER A 188 -3.46 -5.14 -30.90
C SER A 188 -4.06 -4.55 -29.62
N LEU A 189 -4.74 -5.38 -28.82
CA LEU A 189 -5.28 -5.00 -27.51
C LEU A 189 -4.17 -4.73 -26.49
N SER A 190 -3.05 -5.48 -26.51
CA SER A 190 -1.89 -5.18 -25.66
C SER A 190 -1.29 -3.81 -25.98
N ILE A 191 -1.17 -3.47 -27.27
CA ILE A 191 -0.74 -2.15 -27.73
C ILE A 191 -1.74 -1.07 -27.29
N ALA A 192 -3.06 -1.32 -27.41
CA ALA A 192 -4.09 -0.38 -27.00
C ALA A 192 -4.11 -0.12 -25.47
N ILE A 193 -3.96 -1.15 -24.64
CA ILE A 193 -3.83 -1.02 -23.17
C ILE A 193 -2.58 -0.19 -22.82
N TRP A 194 -1.47 -0.45 -23.52
CA TRP A 194 -0.22 0.29 -23.32
C TRP A 194 -0.34 1.76 -23.72
N GLN A 195 -0.91 2.04 -24.90
CA GLN A 195 -1.11 3.39 -25.40
C GLN A 195 -2.06 4.18 -24.49
N PHE A 196 -3.18 3.57 -24.09
CA PHE A 196 -4.11 4.15 -23.10
C PHE A 196 -3.41 4.52 -21.79
N PHE A 197 -2.50 3.67 -21.30
CA PHE A 197 -1.68 4.01 -20.13
C PHE A 197 -0.75 5.20 -20.40
N LEU A 198 -0.05 5.23 -21.55
CA LEU A 198 0.86 6.32 -21.89
C LEU A 198 0.16 7.69 -21.94
N ASP A 199 -1.05 7.71 -22.52
CA ASP A 199 -1.83 8.93 -22.79
C ASP A 199 -2.64 9.44 -21.59
N THR A 200 -3.06 8.55 -20.67
CA THR A 200 -3.92 8.94 -19.53
C THR A 200 -3.18 9.09 -18.20
N ARG A 201 -2.08 8.36 -17.96
CA ARG A 201 -1.35 8.36 -16.68
C ARG A 201 -0.99 9.77 -16.19
N GLN A 202 -1.00 9.95 -14.87
CA GLN A 202 -0.69 11.23 -14.26
C GLN A 202 0.72 11.70 -14.63
N THR A 203 0.81 12.88 -15.24
CA THR A 203 2.04 13.51 -15.70
C THR A 203 2.83 14.10 -14.53
N SER A 204 4.16 14.17 -14.68
CA SER A 204 5.02 14.84 -13.70
C SER A 204 4.63 16.31 -13.48
N ALA A 205 4.06 16.97 -14.50
CA ALA A 205 3.59 18.35 -14.41
C ALA A 205 2.32 18.48 -13.57
N LYS A 206 1.30 17.63 -13.76
CA LYS A 206 0.09 17.62 -12.91
C LYS A 206 0.40 17.16 -11.49
N TYR A 207 1.32 16.20 -11.33
CA TYR A 207 1.80 15.81 -10.00
C TYR A 207 2.52 16.96 -9.28
N ALA A 208 3.39 17.72 -9.96
CA ALA A 208 4.02 18.91 -9.37
C ALA A 208 2.98 19.96 -8.93
N LYS A 209 1.94 20.20 -9.74
CA LYS A 209 0.79 21.04 -9.36
C LYS A 209 0.08 20.54 -8.10
N LYS A 210 -0.18 19.24 -7.98
CA LYS A 210 -0.75 18.61 -6.76
C LYS A 210 0.16 18.76 -5.53
N VAL A 211 1.46 18.59 -5.68
CA VAL A 211 2.42 18.81 -4.58
C VAL A 211 2.44 20.27 -4.13
N HIS A 212 2.34 21.23 -5.06
CA HIS A 212 2.23 22.65 -4.75
C HIS A 212 0.93 22.96 -4.00
N LEU A 213 -0.20 22.42 -4.46
CA LEU A 213 -1.50 22.55 -3.77
C LEU A 213 -1.41 22.04 -2.33
N ARG A 214 -0.87 20.84 -2.12
CA ARG A 214 -0.70 20.27 -0.78
C ARG A 214 0.18 21.16 0.11
N ASN A 215 1.27 21.71 -0.41
CA ASN A 215 2.15 22.57 0.38
C ASN A 215 1.43 23.87 0.79
N ALA A 216 0.69 24.52 -0.12
CA ALA A 216 -0.12 25.69 0.18
C ALA A 216 -1.23 25.38 1.21
N MET A 217 -1.94 24.27 1.03
CA MET A 217 -2.93 23.76 1.99
C MET A 217 -2.32 23.49 3.38
N HIS A 218 -1.11 22.91 3.45
CA HIS A 218 -0.46 22.61 4.72
C HIS A 218 -0.06 23.87 5.48
N MET A 219 0.36 24.93 4.80
CA MET A 219 0.64 26.24 5.42
C MET A 219 -0.62 26.85 6.04
N MET A 220 -1.77 26.75 5.37
CA MET A 220 -3.05 27.26 5.90
C MET A 220 -3.56 26.42 7.07
N VAL A 221 -3.46 25.09 6.98
CA VAL A 221 -3.87 24.17 8.05
C VAL A 221 -2.99 24.31 9.30
N SER A 222 -1.68 24.49 9.13
CA SER A 222 -0.74 24.66 10.26
C SER A 222 -0.91 25.97 11.02
N ALA A 223 -1.58 26.97 10.42
CA ALA A 223 -1.97 28.22 11.08
C ALA A 223 -3.28 28.09 11.91
N VAL A 224 -3.96 26.93 11.85
CA VAL A 224 -5.15 26.60 12.65
C VAL A 224 -4.85 25.48 13.65
N PHE A 225 -4.03 24.50 13.25
CA PHE A 225 -3.65 23.35 14.07
C PHE A 225 -2.13 23.21 14.12
N GLU A 226 -1.54 23.56 15.26
CA GLU A 226 -0.12 23.33 15.53
C GLU A 226 0.22 21.83 15.44
N ASN A 227 1.47 21.52 15.09
CA ASN A 227 1.99 20.15 14.91
C ASN A 227 1.26 19.26 13.88
N SER A 228 0.31 19.83 13.12
CA SER A 228 -0.43 19.12 12.08
C SER A 228 0.45 18.74 10.87
N LYS A 229 0.10 17.61 10.23
CA LYS A 229 0.78 17.11 9.02
C LYS A 229 -0.26 16.79 7.95
N LEU A 230 -0.01 17.24 6.73
CA LEU A 230 -0.89 17.01 5.59
C LEU A 230 -0.21 16.07 4.58
N PHE A 231 -0.87 14.96 4.26
CA PHE A 231 -0.39 13.93 3.34
C PHE A 231 -1.26 13.92 2.08
N ILE A 232 -0.62 13.79 0.91
CA ILE A 232 -1.30 13.33 -0.31
C ILE A 232 -1.53 11.83 -0.14
N VAL A 233 -2.72 11.35 -0.46
CA VAL A 233 -3.05 9.92 -0.47
C VAL A 233 -3.67 9.50 -1.81
N GLY A 234 -4.14 8.25 -1.89
CA GLY A 234 -4.97 7.77 -2.98
C GLY A 234 -4.29 7.80 -4.34
N SER A 235 -5.08 8.12 -5.38
CA SER A 235 -4.68 8.00 -6.79
C SER A 235 -3.43 8.81 -7.15
N SER A 236 -3.22 9.91 -6.43
CA SER A 236 -2.21 10.92 -6.75
C SER A 236 -0.76 10.43 -6.53
N ILE A 237 -0.53 9.45 -5.65
CA ILE A 237 0.81 8.86 -5.41
C ILE A 237 0.83 7.32 -5.30
N ASN A 238 -0.31 6.62 -5.34
CA ASN A 238 -0.34 5.15 -5.31
C ASN A 238 0.08 4.47 -6.64
N GLY A 239 0.44 5.25 -7.67
CA GLY A 239 0.89 4.78 -8.99
C GLY A 239 -0.22 4.57 -10.03
N PHE A 240 -1.50 4.68 -9.65
CA PHE A 240 -2.68 4.42 -10.49
C PHE A 240 -3.48 5.68 -10.92
N GLY A 241 -2.97 6.89 -10.66
CA GLY A 241 -3.62 8.14 -11.06
C GLY A 241 -3.52 8.49 -12.55
N PHE A 242 -4.51 9.24 -13.03
CA PHE A 242 -4.51 9.97 -14.30
C PHE A 242 -4.58 11.49 -14.06
N ASP A 243 -4.33 12.32 -15.07
CA ASP A 243 -4.25 13.78 -14.87
C ASP A 243 -5.56 14.39 -14.36
N GLN A 244 -6.72 13.90 -14.83
CA GLN A 244 -8.06 14.28 -14.37
C GLN A 244 -8.49 13.57 -13.08
N SER A 245 -7.60 12.87 -12.36
CA SER A 245 -7.94 12.30 -11.05
C SER A 245 -7.85 13.34 -9.95
N ASP A 246 -8.77 13.29 -9.01
CA ASP A 246 -8.84 14.08 -7.78
C ASP A 246 -7.53 14.03 -6.96
N MET A 247 -7.36 14.97 -6.03
CA MET A 247 -6.30 14.94 -5.03
C MET A 247 -6.84 14.60 -3.64
N ASP A 248 -6.78 13.31 -3.31
CA ASP A 248 -7.07 12.82 -1.96
C ASP A 248 -6.05 13.38 -0.94
N LEU A 249 -6.54 13.95 0.17
CA LEU A 249 -5.72 14.51 1.25
C LEU A 249 -6.09 13.91 2.61
N CYS A 250 -5.08 13.49 3.39
CA CYS A 250 -5.24 13.09 4.78
C CYS A 250 -4.49 14.05 5.70
N LEU A 251 -5.24 14.74 6.56
CA LEU A 251 -4.72 15.60 7.62
C LEU A 251 -4.59 14.79 8.91
N THR A 252 -3.36 14.61 9.40
CA THR A 252 -3.15 14.05 10.74
C THR A 252 -2.88 15.16 11.75
N ILE A 253 -3.64 15.19 12.83
CA ILE A 253 -3.44 16.12 13.96
C ILE A 253 -3.23 15.30 15.22
N THR A 254 -2.11 15.56 15.91
CA THR A 254 -1.77 14.99 17.21
C THR A 254 -2.11 16.00 18.31
N SER A 255 -3.38 16.06 18.69
CA SER A 255 -3.81 16.66 19.96
C SER A 255 -4.42 15.57 20.83
N GLU A 256 -4.20 15.66 22.15
CA GLU A 256 -4.84 14.81 23.16
C GLU A 256 -6.37 15.02 23.21
N GLU A 257 -6.86 16.12 22.60
CA GLU A 257 -8.26 16.54 22.51
C GLU A 257 -9.07 15.81 21.41
N LEU A 258 -8.42 15.06 20.51
CA LEU A 258 -9.06 14.48 19.30
C LEU A 258 -9.41 12.99 19.42
N GLN A 259 -9.96 12.58 20.57
CA GLN A 259 -10.24 11.17 20.88
C GLN A 259 -11.58 10.65 20.33
N ASN A 260 -12.47 11.51 19.82
CA ASN A 260 -13.79 11.13 19.30
C ASN A 260 -13.98 11.47 17.82
N LYS A 261 -14.73 10.60 17.13
CA LYS A 261 -15.11 10.80 15.71
C LYS A 261 -15.87 12.11 15.45
N TYR A 262 -16.58 12.63 16.44
CA TYR A 262 -17.31 13.91 16.33
C TYR A 262 -16.37 15.11 16.14
N GLU A 263 -15.17 15.11 16.74
CA GLU A 263 -14.22 16.21 16.56
C GLU A 263 -13.70 16.30 15.12
N THR A 264 -13.63 15.19 14.36
CA THR A 264 -13.18 15.24 12.95
C THR A 264 -14.06 16.15 12.08
N SER A 265 -15.38 16.21 12.35
CA SER A 265 -16.29 17.13 11.67
C SER A 265 -16.12 18.57 12.14
N VAL A 266 -15.75 18.78 13.41
CA VAL A 266 -15.45 20.11 13.97
C VAL A 266 -14.16 20.67 13.35
N VAL A 267 -13.09 19.87 13.31
CA VAL A 267 -11.81 20.20 12.65
C VAL A 267 -12.04 20.59 11.19
N LEU A 268 -12.77 19.79 10.41
CA LEU A 268 -13.09 20.15 9.03
C LEU A 268 -13.93 21.43 8.94
N THR A 269 -14.89 21.64 9.84
CA THR A 269 -15.70 22.87 9.88
C THR A 269 -14.85 24.11 10.20
N GLN A 270 -13.88 24.00 11.12
CA GLN A 270 -12.92 25.07 11.44
C GLN A 270 -12.02 25.42 10.25
N LEU A 271 -11.70 24.46 9.37
CA LEU A 271 -10.97 24.72 8.12
C LEU A 271 -11.81 25.35 7.01
N MET A 272 -13.15 25.20 7.03
CA MET A 272 -14.00 25.73 5.96
C MET A 272 -13.87 27.25 5.81
N GLU A 273 -13.81 28.00 6.91
CA GLU A 273 -13.74 29.47 6.86
C GLU A 273 -12.40 30.01 6.33
N PRO A 274 -11.22 29.55 6.83
CA PRO A 274 -9.93 29.85 6.19
C PRO A 274 -9.90 29.50 4.70
N LEU A 275 -10.36 28.31 4.31
CA LEU A 275 -10.32 27.85 2.92
C LEU A 275 -11.33 28.56 2.01
N ARG A 276 -12.44 29.10 2.54
CA ARG A 276 -13.42 29.88 1.77
C ARG A 276 -13.00 31.32 1.52
N ARG A 277 -12.05 31.84 2.30
CA ARG A 277 -11.38 33.12 2.00
C ARG A 277 -10.43 32.98 0.81
N CYS A 278 -10.11 31.74 0.41
CA CYS A 278 -9.22 31.49 -0.71
C CYS A 278 -9.90 31.65 -2.07
N SER A 279 -9.45 32.67 -2.81
CA SER A 279 -9.84 33.05 -4.16
C SER A 279 -9.68 31.94 -5.21
N PHE A 280 -8.67 31.08 -5.04
CA PHE A 280 -8.43 29.90 -5.89
C PHE A 280 -9.25 28.66 -5.47
N ILE A 281 -9.91 28.70 -4.31
CA ILE A 281 -10.71 27.59 -3.80
C ILE A 281 -12.20 27.84 -4.08
N ARG A 282 -12.84 26.89 -4.75
CA ARG A 282 -14.30 26.89 -5.01
C ARG A 282 -14.95 25.64 -4.45
N ASN A 283 -16.28 25.65 -4.38
CA ASN A 283 -17.13 24.51 -4.01
C ASN A 283 -16.77 23.85 -2.65
N CYS A 284 -16.25 24.64 -1.71
CA CYS A 284 -15.77 24.20 -0.38
C CYS A 284 -16.94 23.77 0.54
N ASN A 285 -17.18 22.45 0.58
CA ASN A 285 -18.39 21.81 1.12
C ASN A 285 -18.06 20.55 1.95
N LEU A 286 -18.59 20.49 3.18
CA LEU A 286 -18.43 19.34 4.07
C LEU A 286 -19.46 18.24 3.79
N ILE A 287 -18.99 17.09 3.31
CA ILE A 287 -19.77 15.87 3.13
C ILE A 287 -19.75 15.06 4.43
N ARG A 288 -20.93 14.93 5.07
CA ARG A 288 -21.11 14.20 6.34
C ARG A 288 -21.42 12.73 6.08
N ALA A 289 -20.38 11.92 5.94
CA ALA A 289 -20.44 10.46 5.79
C ALA A 289 -19.73 9.73 6.95
N LYS A 290 -19.69 8.38 6.94
CA LYS A 290 -19.00 7.53 7.95
C LYS A 290 -17.52 7.94 8.16
N VAL A 291 -16.88 8.47 7.11
CA VAL A 291 -15.68 9.30 7.20
C VAL A 291 -16.07 10.67 6.64
N PRO A 292 -16.06 11.75 7.44
CA PRO A 292 -16.32 13.11 6.94
C PRO A 292 -15.23 13.56 5.95
N ILE A 293 -15.65 14.21 4.87
CA ILE A 293 -14.74 14.72 3.81
C ILE A 293 -15.12 16.17 3.50
N LEU A 294 -14.14 17.08 3.53
CA LEU A 294 -14.27 18.42 3.00
C LEU A 294 -13.86 18.40 1.52
N LYS A 295 -14.84 18.50 0.62
CA LYS A 295 -14.62 18.61 -0.82
C LYS A 295 -14.39 20.07 -1.21
N PHE A 296 -13.44 20.33 -2.12
CA PHE A 296 -13.21 21.64 -2.72
C PHE A 296 -12.48 21.53 -4.06
N HIS A 297 -12.45 22.62 -4.84
CA HIS A 297 -11.84 22.69 -6.17
C HIS A 297 -10.78 23.79 -6.24
N ASP A 298 -9.55 23.46 -6.66
CA ASP A 298 -8.50 24.43 -7.00
C ASP A 298 -8.63 24.89 -8.46
N THR A 299 -9.08 26.13 -8.65
CA THR A 299 -9.30 26.74 -9.97
C THR A 299 -8.01 27.06 -10.74
N LEU A 300 -6.85 27.11 -10.07
CA LEU A 300 -5.57 27.45 -10.72
C LEU A 300 -4.86 26.21 -11.27
N THR A 301 -5.08 25.04 -10.67
CA THR A 301 -4.54 23.77 -11.20
C THR A 301 -5.59 22.88 -11.87
N GLY A 302 -6.88 23.19 -11.72
CA GLY A 302 -8.00 22.37 -12.19
C GLY A 302 -7.99 21.02 -11.49
N VAL A 303 -8.02 21.03 -10.15
CA VAL A 303 -7.92 19.82 -9.31
C VAL A 303 -8.99 19.87 -8.22
N ASP A 304 -9.93 18.94 -8.30
CA ASP A 304 -10.86 18.62 -7.22
C ASP A 304 -10.14 17.84 -6.11
N CYS A 305 -10.49 18.13 -4.86
CA CYS A 305 -9.75 17.71 -3.67
C CYS A 305 -10.68 17.18 -2.58
N ASP A 306 -10.28 16.06 -1.98
CA ASP A 306 -11.02 15.39 -0.90
C ASP A 306 -10.18 15.35 0.38
N LEU A 307 -10.44 16.29 1.29
CA LEU A 307 -9.74 16.39 2.57
C LEU A 307 -10.47 15.63 3.69
N ASN A 308 -9.80 14.65 4.28
CA ASN A 308 -10.25 13.94 5.49
C ASN A 308 -9.27 14.16 6.66
N VAL A 309 -9.69 13.84 7.88
CA VAL A 309 -8.91 13.99 9.13
C VAL A 309 -8.68 12.61 9.77
N ASN A 310 -7.45 12.36 10.20
CA ASN A 310 -6.99 11.18 10.95
C ASN A 310 -7.33 9.79 10.32
N ASN A 311 -7.73 9.72 9.05
CA ASN A 311 -7.91 8.45 8.33
C ASN A 311 -6.55 7.88 7.85
N VAL A 312 -5.71 7.52 8.82
CA VAL A 312 -4.32 7.08 8.57
C VAL A 312 -4.23 5.80 7.73
N ILE A 313 -5.26 4.94 7.76
CA ILE A 313 -5.38 3.73 6.92
C ILE A 313 -5.25 4.08 5.43
N GLY A 314 -5.77 5.25 5.00
CA GLY A 314 -5.59 5.74 3.63
C GLY A 314 -4.12 5.95 3.24
N ILE A 315 -3.25 6.30 4.20
CA ILE A 315 -1.82 6.52 3.96
C ILE A 315 -1.09 5.18 3.81
N TYR A 316 -1.31 4.21 4.71
CA TYR A 316 -0.72 2.87 4.61
C TYR A 316 -1.14 2.16 3.31
N ASN A 317 -2.41 2.27 2.91
CA ASN A 317 -2.90 1.78 1.63
C ASN A 317 -2.20 2.38 0.43
N THR A 318 -2.04 3.71 0.46
CA THR A 318 -1.38 4.45 -0.62
C THR A 318 0.07 4.00 -0.78
N HIS A 319 0.77 3.78 0.34
CA HIS A 319 2.14 3.24 0.37
C HIS A 319 2.19 1.81 -0.16
N LEU A 320 1.33 0.90 0.34
CA LEU A 320 1.28 -0.50 -0.08
C LEU A 320 1.01 -0.65 -1.58
N LEU A 321 -0.01 0.07 -2.10
CA LEU A 321 -0.32 0.06 -3.54
C LEU A 321 0.84 0.64 -4.36
N ALA A 322 1.49 1.72 -3.91
CA ALA A 322 2.67 2.27 -4.59
C ALA A 322 3.80 1.24 -4.68
N MET A 323 4.07 0.48 -3.61
CA MET A 323 5.09 -0.59 -3.65
C MET A 323 4.70 -1.73 -4.61
N TYR A 324 3.43 -2.12 -4.65
CA TYR A 324 2.95 -3.09 -5.65
C TYR A 324 3.17 -2.60 -7.10
N THR A 325 2.99 -1.30 -7.39
CA THR A 325 3.25 -0.75 -8.74
C THR A 325 4.71 -0.74 -9.18
N ARG A 326 5.66 -1.07 -8.30
CA ARG A 326 7.10 -1.18 -8.61
C ARG A 326 7.59 -2.61 -8.85
N VAL A 327 6.80 -3.61 -8.48
CA VAL A 327 7.18 -5.04 -8.62
C VAL A 327 7.25 -5.45 -10.09
N ASP A 328 6.24 -5.09 -10.88
CA ASP A 328 6.18 -5.39 -12.31
C ASP A 328 5.55 -4.22 -13.09
N TRP A 329 6.11 -3.92 -14.27
CA TRP A 329 5.69 -2.79 -15.10
C TRP A 329 4.25 -2.90 -15.60
N ARG A 330 3.69 -4.13 -15.71
CA ARG A 330 2.33 -4.41 -16.20
C ARG A 330 1.25 -4.00 -15.20
N VAL A 331 1.57 -3.89 -13.91
CA VAL A 331 0.62 -3.54 -12.84
C VAL A 331 -0.06 -2.20 -13.12
N ARG A 332 0.70 -1.17 -13.54
CA ARG A 332 0.17 0.20 -13.73
C ARG A 332 -0.76 0.30 -14.96
N PRO A 333 -0.39 -0.16 -16.17
CA PRO A 333 -1.31 -0.19 -17.31
C PRO A 333 -2.58 -0.98 -17.02
N LEU A 334 -2.46 -2.16 -16.42
CA LEU A 334 -3.63 -2.97 -16.05
C LEU A 334 -4.55 -2.24 -15.06
N GLY A 335 -4.00 -1.58 -14.03
CA GLY A 335 -4.82 -0.86 -13.06
C GLY A 335 -5.57 0.33 -13.63
N LEU A 336 -4.96 1.12 -14.53
CA LEU A 336 -5.65 2.19 -15.23
C LEU A 336 -6.68 1.65 -16.23
N PHE A 337 -6.34 0.59 -16.98
CA PHE A 337 -7.24 0.03 -17.99
C PHE A 337 -8.42 -0.74 -17.40
N VAL A 338 -8.24 -1.47 -16.29
CA VAL A 338 -9.34 -2.11 -15.56
C VAL A 338 -10.30 -1.08 -14.97
N LYS A 339 -9.79 0.08 -14.47
CA LYS A 339 -10.65 1.22 -14.10
C LYS A 339 -11.45 1.73 -15.31
N HIS A 340 -10.80 1.92 -16.46
CA HIS A 340 -11.46 2.39 -17.68
C HIS A 340 -12.52 1.41 -18.19
N TRP A 341 -12.22 0.12 -18.23
CA TRP A 341 -13.16 -0.94 -18.58
C TRP A 341 -14.38 -0.91 -17.64
N ALA A 342 -14.18 -0.85 -16.32
CA ALA A 342 -15.27 -0.81 -15.35
C ALA A 342 -16.17 0.44 -15.53
N GLN A 343 -15.60 1.57 -15.96
CA GLN A 343 -16.36 2.76 -16.36
C GLN A 343 -17.14 2.55 -17.67
N LYS A 344 -16.53 1.95 -18.69
CA LYS A 344 -17.17 1.62 -19.98
C LYS A 344 -18.28 0.56 -19.88
N MET A 345 -18.30 -0.22 -18.81
CA MET A 345 -19.35 -1.21 -18.51
C MET A 345 -20.43 -0.69 -17.53
N ASP A 346 -20.37 0.59 -17.12
CA ASP A 346 -21.22 1.20 -16.07
C ASP A 346 -21.24 0.43 -14.72
N ILE A 347 -20.10 -0.15 -14.33
CA ILE A 347 -19.92 -0.84 -13.03
C ILE A 347 -18.93 -0.12 -12.11
N HIS A 348 -18.41 1.05 -12.51
CA HIS A 348 -17.59 1.94 -11.68
C HIS A 348 -18.34 3.22 -11.32
N ASP A 349 -18.61 3.40 -10.03
CA ASP A 349 -18.94 4.67 -9.33
C ASP A 349 -19.40 4.32 -7.90
N GLY A 350 -18.56 4.59 -6.90
CA GLY A 350 -18.89 4.30 -5.51
C GLY A 350 -20.04 5.13 -4.93
N SER A 351 -20.39 6.27 -5.54
CA SER A 351 -21.52 7.11 -5.13
C SER A 351 -22.87 6.55 -5.62
N ARG A 352 -22.90 6.01 -6.84
CA ARG A 352 -24.03 5.26 -7.43
C ARG A 352 -24.07 3.78 -6.99
N GLY A 353 -23.55 3.47 -5.79
CA GLY A 353 -23.58 2.14 -5.19
C GLY A 353 -22.78 1.04 -5.91
N ARG A 354 -21.88 1.40 -6.84
CA ARG A 354 -21.08 0.45 -7.65
C ARG A 354 -19.67 0.26 -7.06
N LEU A 355 -18.78 -0.40 -7.81
CA LEU A 355 -17.36 -0.50 -7.43
C LEU A 355 -16.73 0.90 -7.44
N SER A 356 -16.05 1.26 -6.35
CA SER A 356 -15.08 2.35 -6.35
C SER A 356 -13.70 1.83 -6.84
N THR A 357 -12.78 2.73 -7.18
CA THR A 357 -11.48 2.34 -7.76
C THR A 357 -10.65 1.48 -6.81
N TYR A 358 -10.74 1.69 -5.49
CA TYR A 358 -9.90 0.98 -4.52
C TYR A 358 -10.17 -0.54 -4.46
N PRO A 359 -11.40 -1.04 -4.18
CA PRO A 359 -11.68 -2.48 -4.21
C PRO A 359 -11.46 -3.11 -5.60
N LEU A 360 -11.67 -2.36 -6.69
CA LEU A 360 -11.36 -2.82 -8.05
C LEU A 360 -9.86 -3.02 -8.28
N LEU A 361 -9.00 -2.17 -7.71
CA LEU A 361 -7.55 -2.38 -7.71
C LEU A 361 -7.13 -3.55 -6.81
N LEU A 362 -7.78 -3.74 -5.66
CA LEU A 362 -7.54 -4.93 -4.81
C LEU A 362 -7.92 -6.24 -5.54
N MET A 363 -9.00 -6.25 -6.32
CA MET A 363 -9.35 -7.37 -7.20
C MET A 363 -8.26 -7.65 -8.25
N LEU A 364 -7.73 -6.61 -8.91
CA LEU A 364 -6.64 -6.81 -9.85
C LEU A 364 -5.37 -7.35 -9.16
N LEU A 365 -4.99 -6.79 -8.02
CA LEU A 365 -3.81 -7.22 -7.28
C LEU A 365 -3.95 -8.68 -6.80
N GLN A 366 -5.12 -9.09 -6.31
CA GLN A 366 -5.45 -10.48 -5.99
C GLN A 366 -5.21 -11.41 -7.19
N TYR A 367 -5.77 -11.07 -8.35
CA TYR A 367 -5.58 -11.84 -9.58
C TYR A 367 -4.09 -11.95 -9.95
N LEU A 368 -3.32 -10.87 -9.82
CA LEU A 368 -1.88 -10.85 -10.09
C LEU A 368 -1.03 -11.62 -9.05
N GLN A 369 -1.59 -11.95 -7.87
CA GLN A 369 -0.94 -12.77 -6.83
C GLN A 369 -1.25 -14.27 -6.96
N CYS A 370 -2.46 -14.65 -7.38
CA CYS A 370 -2.90 -16.05 -7.37
C CYS A 370 -3.77 -16.51 -8.56
N GLY A 371 -4.28 -15.59 -9.37
CA GLY A 371 -5.14 -15.89 -10.53
C GLY A 371 -4.37 -16.11 -11.84
N CYS A 372 -3.09 -15.75 -11.90
CA CYS A 372 -2.17 -16.05 -12.99
C CYS A 372 -0.99 -16.92 -12.50
N SER A 373 -0.49 -17.81 -13.36
CA SER A 373 0.69 -18.63 -13.08
C SER A 373 1.76 -18.46 -14.18
N PRO A 374 3.02 -18.15 -13.85
CA PRO A 374 3.52 -17.73 -12.53
C PRO A 374 2.82 -16.44 -12.01
N PRO A 375 2.80 -16.17 -10.70
CA PRO A 375 2.22 -14.94 -10.17
C PRO A 375 3.03 -13.71 -10.61
N ILE A 376 2.36 -12.61 -10.95
CA ILE A 376 2.98 -11.37 -11.42
C ILE A 376 3.55 -10.55 -10.25
N ILE A 377 2.90 -10.59 -9.09
CA ILE A 377 3.38 -9.94 -7.86
C ILE A 377 3.30 -10.90 -6.66
N PRO A 378 4.22 -10.83 -5.68
CA PRO A 378 4.15 -11.63 -4.46
C PRO A 378 3.21 -10.99 -3.43
N ASN A 379 2.98 -11.64 -2.29
CA ASN A 379 2.37 -10.99 -1.12
C ASN A 379 3.43 -10.14 -0.38
N LEU A 380 3.33 -8.81 -0.51
CA LEU A 380 4.28 -7.88 0.12
C LEU A 380 4.15 -7.84 1.65
N GLN A 381 2.94 -7.97 2.20
CA GLN A 381 2.72 -7.99 3.65
C GLN A 381 3.29 -9.27 4.28
N ALA A 382 3.17 -10.42 3.62
CA ALA A 382 3.77 -11.67 4.08
C ALA A 382 5.30 -11.71 3.93
N ARG A 383 5.86 -11.14 2.84
CA ARG A 383 7.33 -11.14 2.62
C ARG A 383 8.06 -10.06 3.43
N PHE A 384 7.40 -8.94 3.75
CA PHE A 384 7.99 -7.83 4.51
C PHE A 384 7.05 -7.30 5.63
N PRO A 385 6.62 -8.14 6.59
CA PRO A 385 5.60 -7.77 7.58
C PRO A 385 6.03 -6.59 8.48
N LYS A 386 7.34 -6.43 8.74
CA LYS A 386 7.88 -5.28 9.48
C LYS A 386 7.81 -3.96 8.69
N LEU A 387 7.81 -4.00 7.36
CA LEU A 387 7.73 -2.78 6.54
C LEU A 387 6.26 -2.37 6.36
N PHE A 388 5.38 -3.33 6.10
CA PHE A 388 3.95 -3.14 5.89
C PHE A 388 3.11 -3.50 7.12
N ASN A 389 3.45 -2.92 8.27
CA ASN A 389 2.63 -2.94 9.47
C ASN A 389 2.00 -1.55 9.69
N TYR A 390 0.68 -1.51 9.95
CA TYR A 390 -0.05 -0.25 10.23
C TYR A 390 0.21 0.30 11.63
N GLU A 391 0.78 -0.49 12.54
CA GLU A 391 1.21 -0.03 13.87
C GLU A 391 2.45 0.87 13.80
N ARG A 392 3.18 0.88 12.67
CA ARG A 392 4.35 1.77 12.49
C ARG A 392 3.93 3.22 12.37
N PRO A 393 4.60 4.18 13.03
CA PRO A 393 4.27 5.60 12.92
C PRO A 393 4.26 6.09 11.46
N VAL A 394 3.21 6.84 11.09
CA VAL A 394 2.98 7.35 9.72
C VAL A 394 4.18 8.10 9.16
N ASN A 395 4.95 8.80 10.01
CA ASN A 395 6.16 9.54 9.63
C ASN A 395 7.37 8.66 9.27
N GLU A 396 7.30 7.34 9.45
CA GLU A 396 8.32 6.40 8.97
C GLU A 396 7.98 5.73 7.63
N LEU A 397 6.86 6.11 7.00
CA LEU A 397 6.45 5.60 5.68
C LEU A 397 7.17 6.36 4.57
N ASP A 398 8.34 5.88 4.16
CA ASP A 398 9.03 6.43 3.00
C ASP A 398 8.43 5.91 1.69
N MET A 399 7.90 6.82 0.85
CA MET A 399 7.46 6.52 -0.51
C MET A 399 8.63 6.19 -1.45
N ARG A 400 9.88 6.39 -1.03
CA ARG A 400 11.12 5.98 -1.72
C ARG A 400 11.70 4.67 -1.14
N LEU A 401 10.89 3.90 -0.42
CA LEU A 401 11.29 2.59 0.08
C LEU A 401 11.70 1.70 -1.10
N GLU A 402 12.96 1.28 -1.09
CA GLU A 402 13.50 0.31 -2.02
C GLU A 402 13.41 -1.10 -1.42
N LEU A 403 12.84 -2.02 -2.20
CA LEU A 403 12.79 -3.45 -1.90
C LEU A 403 13.77 -4.18 -2.83
N PRO A 404 14.08 -5.48 -2.60
CA PRO A 404 14.89 -6.25 -3.54
C PRO A 404 14.11 -6.56 -4.83
N TRP A 405 13.86 -5.56 -5.68
CA TRP A 405 13.00 -5.65 -6.86
C TRP A 405 13.38 -6.79 -7.82
N ALA A 406 14.68 -7.07 -7.95
CA ALA A 406 15.18 -8.20 -8.75
C ALA A 406 14.72 -9.57 -8.24
N GLU A 407 14.53 -9.74 -6.93
CA GLU A 407 14.01 -10.97 -6.31
C GLU A 407 12.47 -11.02 -6.20
N LEU A 408 11.81 -9.89 -6.51
CA LEU A 408 10.35 -9.75 -6.53
C LEU A 408 9.78 -9.86 -7.95
N ARG A 409 10.62 -9.69 -8.97
CA ARG A 409 10.26 -9.76 -10.38
C ARG A 409 9.77 -11.16 -10.76
N SER A 410 8.60 -11.21 -11.39
CA SER A 410 8.03 -12.45 -11.91
C SER A 410 8.77 -13.01 -13.13
N SER A 411 8.76 -14.33 -13.26
CA SER A 411 9.11 -15.07 -14.48
C SER A 411 7.97 -15.17 -15.49
N ASN A 412 6.76 -14.72 -15.15
CA ASN A 412 5.59 -14.74 -16.03
C ASN A 412 5.81 -13.81 -17.24
N THR A 413 5.64 -14.35 -18.45
CA THR A 413 5.84 -13.68 -19.74
C THR A 413 4.57 -13.13 -20.39
N ALA A 414 3.39 -13.33 -19.80
CA ALA A 414 2.10 -12.96 -20.38
C ALA A 414 1.98 -11.44 -20.65
N THR A 415 1.36 -11.12 -21.78
CA THR A 415 1.13 -9.77 -22.27
C THR A 415 0.03 -9.05 -21.47
N LEU A 416 -0.15 -7.75 -21.73
CA LEU A 416 -1.17 -6.93 -21.06
C LEU A 416 -2.60 -7.41 -21.36
N SER A 417 -2.87 -7.82 -22.60
CA SER A 417 -4.16 -8.33 -23.03
C SER A 417 -4.44 -9.74 -22.49
N GLU A 418 -3.43 -10.61 -22.39
CA GLU A 418 -3.58 -11.93 -21.75
C GLU A 418 -3.85 -11.81 -20.25
N LEU A 419 -3.15 -10.93 -19.53
CA LEU A 419 -3.41 -10.67 -18.11
C LEU A 419 -4.76 -9.99 -17.88
N PHE A 420 -5.19 -9.09 -18.78
CA PHE A 420 -6.54 -8.53 -18.74
C PHE A 420 -7.60 -9.59 -19.01
N ALA A 421 -7.43 -10.44 -20.03
CA ALA A 421 -8.35 -11.54 -20.33
C ALA A 421 -8.42 -12.56 -19.18
N GLY A 422 -7.28 -12.89 -18.57
CA GLY A 422 -7.22 -13.76 -17.40
C GLY A 422 -7.89 -13.14 -16.17
N PHE A 423 -7.72 -11.84 -15.91
CA PHE A 423 -8.46 -11.11 -14.86
C PHE A 423 -9.98 -11.19 -15.09
N ILE A 424 -10.40 -10.96 -16.33
CA ILE A 424 -11.81 -11.03 -16.73
C ILE A 424 -12.37 -12.45 -16.58
N GLN A 425 -11.65 -13.47 -17.04
CA GLN A 425 -12.03 -14.88 -16.93
C GLN A 425 -12.10 -15.33 -15.46
N TYR A 426 -11.08 -14.98 -14.66
CA TYR A 426 -11.00 -15.31 -13.24
C TYR A 426 -12.24 -14.81 -12.49
N TYR A 427 -12.59 -13.53 -12.63
CA TYR A 427 -13.76 -12.96 -11.97
C TYR A 427 -15.12 -13.30 -12.62
N ASN A 428 -15.15 -13.73 -13.88
CA ASN A 428 -16.34 -14.38 -14.45
C ASN A 428 -16.60 -15.77 -13.82
N SER A 429 -15.57 -16.44 -13.29
CA SER A 429 -15.65 -17.74 -12.61
C SER A 429 -15.65 -17.67 -11.07
N PHE A 430 -15.52 -16.47 -10.49
CA PHE A 430 -15.32 -16.29 -9.05
C PHE A 430 -16.67 -16.28 -8.30
N ASP A 431 -16.86 -17.24 -7.39
CA ASP A 431 -18.06 -17.27 -6.54
C ASP A 431 -17.94 -16.29 -5.36
N PHE A 432 -18.46 -15.09 -5.59
CA PHE A 432 -18.57 -13.99 -4.62
C PHE A 432 -19.42 -14.31 -3.38
N ASN A 433 -20.15 -15.43 -3.33
CA ASN A 433 -20.89 -15.88 -2.15
C ASN A 433 -20.04 -16.78 -1.25
N GLN A 434 -19.11 -17.55 -1.84
CA GLN A 434 -18.23 -18.46 -1.10
C GLN A 434 -16.89 -17.83 -0.72
N TRP A 435 -16.38 -16.89 -1.53
CA TRP A 435 -15.00 -16.39 -1.42
C TRP A 435 -14.91 -14.87 -1.25
N ALA A 436 -14.08 -14.45 -0.30
CA ALA A 436 -13.61 -13.08 -0.16
C ALA A 436 -12.24 -12.89 -0.85
N ILE A 437 -12.04 -11.71 -1.40
CA ILE A 437 -10.80 -11.24 -2.03
C ILE A 437 -9.87 -10.70 -0.94
N SER A 438 -8.58 -11.07 -0.92
CA SER A 438 -7.62 -10.63 0.12
C SER A 438 -6.17 -10.62 -0.35
N ILE A 439 -5.67 -9.42 -0.69
CA ILE A 439 -4.27 -9.26 -1.11
C ILE A 439 -3.25 -9.41 0.04
N LYS A 440 -3.75 -9.33 1.27
CA LYS A 440 -3.04 -9.48 2.54
C LYS A 440 -2.73 -10.93 2.84
N HIS A 441 -3.60 -11.85 2.44
CA HIS A 441 -3.34 -13.29 2.47
C HIS A 441 -2.75 -13.77 1.13
N GLY A 442 -3.00 -13.07 0.03
CA GLY A 442 -2.45 -13.35 -1.30
C GLY A 442 -3.18 -14.47 -2.04
N ALA A 443 -4.39 -14.80 -1.58
CA ALA A 443 -5.26 -15.85 -2.11
C ALA A 443 -6.72 -15.55 -1.68
N PRO A 444 -7.74 -16.18 -2.29
CA PRO A 444 -9.11 -16.08 -1.80
C PRO A 444 -9.26 -16.76 -0.43
N MET A 445 -10.07 -16.19 0.45
CA MET A 445 -10.41 -16.82 1.73
C MET A 445 -11.92 -17.14 1.78
N PRO A 446 -12.36 -18.20 2.49
CA PRO A 446 -13.78 -18.48 2.65
C PRO A 446 -14.52 -17.32 3.33
N ILE A 447 -15.68 -16.94 2.81
CA ILE A 447 -16.40 -15.72 3.25
C ILE A 447 -16.82 -15.79 4.73
N ASN A 448 -17.11 -16.99 5.24
CA ASN A 448 -17.42 -17.23 6.64
C ASN A 448 -16.21 -17.04 7.58
N VAL A 449 -14.98 -17.23 7.08
CA VAL A 449 -13.75 -16.87 7.79
C VAL A 449 -13.51 -15.36 7.71
N ALA A 450 -13.67 -14.78 6.52
CA ALA A 450 -13.51 -13.33 6.29
C ALA A 450 -14.39 -12.49 7.22
N ILE A 451 -15.67 -12.87 7.35
CA ILE A 451 -16.61 -12.21 8.26
C ILE A 451 -16.19 -12.38 9.73
N ARG A 452 -15.75 -13.58 10.15
CA ARG A 452 -15.29 -13.82 11.53
C ARG A 452 -14.05 -13.01 11.90
N CYS A 453 -13.24 -12.60 10.92
CA CYS A 453 -12.09 -11.72 11.11
C CYS A 453 -12.45 -10.22 11.25
N LEU A 454 -13.71 -9.83 11.05
CA LEU A 454 -14.20 -8.47 11.29
C LEU A 454 -14.51 -8.22 12.78
N PRO A 455 -14.46 -6.97 13.28
CA PRO A 455 -14.99 -6.62 14.60
C PRO A 455 -16.51 -6.83 14.66
N PRO A 456 -17.11 -7.15 15.82
CA PRO A 456 -18.54 -7.48 15.93
C PRO A 456 -19.50 -6.45 15.34
N HIS A 457 -19.15 -5.15 15.38
CA HIS A 457 -19.97 -4.08 14.79
C HIS A 457 -19.92 -4.04 13.26
N GLU A 458 -18.79 -4.39 12.63
CA GLU A 458 -18.72 -4.56 11.17
C GLU A 458 -19.29 -5.93 10.74
N GLN A 459 -19.24 -6.97 11.59
CA GLN A 459 -19.86 -8.28 11.30
C GLN A 459 -21.36 -8.16 11.04
N ALA A 460 -22.11 -7.52 11.96
CA ALA A 460 -23.56 -7.39 11.84
C ALA A 460 -23.99 -6.57 10.61
N HIS A 461 -23.30 -5.46 10.33
CA HIS A 461 -23.53 -4.65 9.13
C HIS A 461 -23.15 -5.40 7.85
N THR A 462 -22.02 -6.10 7.83
CA THR A 462 -21.54 -6.79 6.63
C THR A 462 -22.51 -7.91 6.26
N THR A 463 -22.75 -8.84 7.18
CA THR A 463 -23.54 -10.07 6.97
C THR A 463 -24.98 -9.82 6.51
N THR A 464 -25.52 -8.63 6.75
CA THR A 464 -26.89 -8.23 6.35
C THR A 464 -26.97 -7.52 4.99
N SER A 465 -25.85 -7.05 4.41
CA SER A 465 -25.90 -6.14 3.24
C SER A 465 -24.81 -6.31 2.18
N PHE A 466 -23.70 -7.01 2.43
CA PHE A 466 -22.61 -7.07 1.45
C PHE A 466 -22.98 -7.90 0.21
N LYS A 467 -22.52 -7.45 -0.98
CA LYS A 467 -22.66 -8.20 -2.24
C LYS A 467 -21.34 -8.71 -2.82
N ILE A 468 -20.24 -8.04 -2.49
CA ILE A 468 -18.87 -8.51 -2.74
C ILE A 468 -18.06 -8.27 -1.46
N PHE A 469 -17.23 -9.24 -1.06
CA PHE A 469 -16.30 -9.08 0.06
C PHE A 469 -14.87 -8.90 -0.47
N VAL A 470 -14.27 -7.75 -0.15
CA VAL A 470 -12.85 -7.46 -0.39
C VAL A 470 -12.24 -7.09 0.96
N GLU A 471 -11.35 -7.92 1.50
CA GLU A 471 -10.65 -7.61 2.75
C GLU A 471 -9.80 -6.35 2.58
N GLU A 472 -9.98 -5.40 3.49
CA GLU A 472 -9.18 -4.20 3.60
C GLU A 472 -7.80 -4.59 4.21
N PRO A 473 -6.64 -4.23 3.61
CA PRO A 473 -5.37 -4.88 3.95
C PRO A 473 -4.78 -4.53 5.31
N PHE A 474 -5.28 -3.48 5.98
CA PHE A 474 -4.76 -3.01 7.27
C PHE A 474 -5.84 -2.95 8.35
N SER A 475 -7.04 -2.47 8.02
CA SER A 475 -8.21 -2.48 8.90
C SER A 475 -9.03 -3.76 8.71
N GLN A 476 -9.63 -4.27 9.77
CA GLN A 476 -10.53 -5.41 9.69
C GLN A 476 -11.91 -4.98 9.15
N THR A 477 -11.99 -4.64 7.86
CA THR A 477 -13.23 -4.19 7.20
C THR A 477 -13.36 -4.72 5.77
N ASN A 478 -14.55 -4.61 5.17
CA ASN A 478 -14.75 -4.85 3.74
C ASN A 478 -14.53 -3.54 2.95
N ALA A 479 -13.62 -3.52 1.97
CA ALA A 479 -13.34 -2.38 1.10
C ALA A 479 -14.45 -2.11 0.06
N ALA A 480 -15.28 -3.10 -0.24
CA ALA A 480 -16.39 -3.04 -1.19
C ALA A 480 -17.74 -2.63 -0.55
N ARG A 481 -17.74 -2.00 0.63
CA ARG A 481 -18.94 -1.60 1.40
C ARG A 481 -19.96 -0.69 0.67
N SER A 482 -19.64 -0.14 -0.50
CA SER A 482 -20.62 0.58 -1.36
C SER A 482 -21.56 -0.36 -2.13
N LEU A 483 -21.21 -1.65 -2.28
CA LEU A 483 -21.99 -2.66 -3.00
C LEU A 483 -22.98 -3.38 -2.07
N TYR A 484 -24.22 -2.89 -2.06
CA TYR A 484 -25.33 -3.46 -1.28
C TYR A 484 -26.55 -3.89 -2.12
N ASP A 485 -26.55 -3.65 -3.44
CA ASP A 485 -27.66 -3.97 -4.35
C ASP A 485 -27.36 -5.20 -5.23
N ASP A 486 -28.27 -6.17 -5.24
CA ASP A 486 -28.19 -7.38 -6.07
C ASP A 486 -28.25 -7.07 -7.58
N ASN A 487 -28.94 -6.01 -7.98
CA ASN A 487 -28.97 -5.57 -9.37
C ASN A 487 -27.57 -5.13 -9.84
N VAL A 488 -26.84 -4.41 -8.98
CA VAL A 488 -25.46 -3.98 -9.25
C VAL A 488 -24.50 -5.17 -9.25
N LEU A 489 -24.69 -6.17 -8.37
CA LEU A 489 -23.94 -7.43 -8.45
C LEU A 489 -24.18 -8.15 -9.78
N SER A 490 -25.44 -8.25 -10.23
CA SER A 490 -25.78 -8.85 -11.53
C SER A 490 -25.16 -8.08 -12.70
N LEU A 491 -25.15 -6.73 -12.66
CA LEU A 491 -24.47 -5.91 -13.67
C LEU A 491 -22.95 -6.18 -13.70
N ILE A 492 -22.30 -6.33 -12.54
CA ILE A 492 -20.88 -6.69 -12.45
C ILE A 492 -20.62 -8.08 -13.05
N GLN A 493 -21.39 -9.09 -12.67
CA GLN A 493 -21.27 -10.45 -13.22
C GLN A 493 -21.51 -10.48 -14.74
N GLN A 494 -22.53 -9.76 -15.22
CA GLN A 494 -22.81 -9.63 -16.65
C GLN A 494 -21.70 -8.88 -17.40
N ALA A 495 -21.08 -7.87 -16.80
CA ALA A 495 -19.96 -7.14 -17.40
C ALA A 495 -18.74 -8.05 -17.59
N PHE A 496 -18.37 -8.84 -16.56
CA PHE A 496 -17.34 -9.86 -16.68
C PHE A 496 -17.69 -10.90 -17.76
N HIS A 497 -18.90 -11.48 -17.73
CA HIS A 497 -19.34 -12.49 -18.69
C HIS A 497 -19.34 -12.00 -20.15
N ARG A 498 -19.87 -10.80 -20.41
CA ARG A 498 -19.90 -10.20 -21.76
C ARG A 498 -18.48 -9.95 -22.27
N THR A 499 -17.61 -9.43 -21.41
CA THR A 499 -16.21 -9.14 -21.76
C THR A 499 -15.43 -10.41 -22.05
N ASP A 500 -15.56 -11.44 -21.21
CA ASP A 500 -14.94 -12.76 -21.41
C ASP A 500 -15.38 -13.39 -22.74
N ARG A 501 -16.68 -13.35 -23.04
CA ARG A 501 -17.23 -13.82 -24.33
C ARG A 501 -16.69 -13.03 -25.52
N ALA A 502 -16.51 -11.71 -25.41
CA ALA A 502 -15.94 -10.89 -26.48
C ALA A 502 -14.46 -11.22 -26.72
N LEU A 503 -13.66 -11.30 -25.67
CA LEU A 503 -12.22 -11.63 -25.74
C LEU A 503 -11.99 -13.03 -26.32
N ARG A 504 -12.73 -14.05 -25.87
CA ARG A 504 -12.63 -15.42 -26.41
C ARG A 504 -13.09 -15.54 -27.88
N LEU A 505 -13.93 -14.61 -28.35
CA LEU A 505 -14.32 -14.50 -29.76
C LEU A 505 -13.47 -13.50 -30.56
N GLN A 506 -12.37 -12.99 -29.98
CA GLN A 506 -11.50 -11.95 -30.53
C GLN A 506 -12.24 -10.73 -31.09
N LYS A 507 -13.32 -10.31 -30.40
CA LYS A 507 -14.10 -9.13 -30.76
C LYS A 507 -13.57 -7.87 -30.04
N PRO A 508 -13.57 -6.70 -30.70
CA PRO A 508 -13.27 -5.40 -30.08
C PRO A 508 -14.08 -5.18 -28.80
N LEU A 509 -13.45 -4.64 -27.75
CA LEU A 509 -14.12 -4.36 -26.46
C LEU A 509 -15.24 -3.32 -26.61
N GLU A 510 -15.10 -2.45 -27.60
CA GLU A 510 -16.10 -1.52 -28.11
C GLU A 510 -17.46 -2.21 -28.37
N SER A 511 -17.46 -3.50 -28.73
CA SER A 511 -18.69 -4.28 -28.99
C SER A 511 -19.46 -4.72 -27.74
N VAL A 512 -18.90 -4.51 -26.54
CA VAL A 512 -19.58 -4.79 -25.25
C VAL A 512 -19.69 -3.58 -24.33
N TRP A 513 -19.07 -2.44 -24.67
CA TRP A 513 -19.21 -1.19 -23.92
C TRP A 513 -20.67 -0.72 -23.89
N VAL A 514 -21.08 -0.17 -22.76
CA VAL A 514 -22.39 0.48 -22.61
C VAL A 514 -22.31 1.86 -23.27
N ASN A 515 -23.24 2.14 -24.20
CA ASN A 515 -23.33 3.45 -24.85
C ASN A 515 -23.87 4.50 -23.87
N THR A 516 -22.99 5.17 -23.13
CA THR A 516 -23.31 6.23 -22.16
C THR A 516 -23.75 7.57 -22.81
N ARG A 517 -24.41 7.52 -23.97
CA ARG A 517 -24.97 8.67 -24.70
C ARG A 517 -26.50 8.73 -24.61
N SER A 518 -27.07 8.69 -23.41
CA SER A 518 -28.52 8.82 -23.21
C SER A 518 -28.96 9.25 -21.80
N GLU A 519 -28.18 10.07 -21.10
CA GLU A 519 -28.66 10.93 -20.00
C GLU A 519 -28.08 12.33 -20.25
N GLY A 520 -28.91 13.37 -20.13
CA GLY A 520 -28.60 14.76 -20.47
C GLY A 520 -29.60 15.75 -19.90
#